data_AF-A0A1H9NSM1-F1
#
_entry.id   AF-A0A1H9NSM1-F1
#
_cell.length_a   1.000
_cell.length_b   1.000
_cell.length_c   1.000
_cell.angle_alpha   90.00
_cell.angle_beta   90.00
_cell.angle_gamma   90.00
#
_symmetry.space_group_name_H-M   'P 1'
#
loop_
_entity.id
_entity.type
_entity.pdbx_description
1 polymer ?
#
loop_
_entity_poly.entity_id
_entity_poly.type
_entity_poly.pdbx_seq_one_letter_code
_entity_poly.pdbx_strand_id
1 'polypeptide(L)'
;MRIYEIIDEENTQSIGVLLYYEKEKSFIIELRDDLNEWTAPLLLTSFVKKGIFTIPRDISLLWVKERIIPSGRQNIGSILKNHKLKEYDEMKFLELSKGRCSQDSMYIKRLESVPSFVTKRNLKNLTECTALENNNLLCIFADGTVKKVSLSTLLTNADVHNDVKKLINNHQLFLSCKIGTGGYYVTFADSIDLPAWLLYKSGKNIPLSYSDLLAFIKTNLLDTQEACQELACTRQNISYMVAHDQLKPVKESAMGNLFMKGDVVKNGW
;
A
#
# COMPACT_ATOMS: atom_id res chain seq x y z
N MET A 1 -1.44 10.19 -11.46
CA MET A 1 -2.07 10.58 -10.17
C MET A 1 -2.58 12.00 -10.32
N ARG A 2 -3.82 12.27 -9.91
CA ARG A 2 -4.40 13.61 -9.84
C ARG A 2 -4.51 14.04 -8.38
N ILE A 3 -4.40 15.34 -8.14
CA ILE A 3 -4.33 15.92 -6.80
C ILE A 3 -5.37 17.03 -6.73
N TYR A 4 -6.19 17.01 -5.69
CA TYR A 4 -7.16 18.06 -5.44
C TYR A 4 -7.09 18.50 -3.99
N GLU A 5 -7.05 19.79 -3.75
CA GLU A 5 -7.33 20.37 -2.44
C GLU A 5 -8.81 20.22 -2.12
N ILE A 6 -9.11 19.84 -0.88
CA ILE A 6 -10.46 19.84 -0.31
C ILE A 6 -10.59 21.14 0.49
N ILE A 7 -11.54 21.99 0.14
CA ILE A 7 -11.73 23.32 0.74
C ILE A 7 -13.16 23.39 1.29
N ASP A 8 -13.30 23.88 2.51
CA ASP A 8 -14.56 24.31 3.09
C ASP A 8 -14.79 25.79 2.71
N GLU A 9 -15.84 26.05 1.92
CA GLU A 9 -16.18 27.38 1.42
C GLU A 9 -16.69 28.31 2.53
N GLU A 10 -17.43 27.80 3.52
CA GLU A 10 -17.99 28.60 4.62
C GLU A 10 -16.90 29.07 5.57
N ASN A 11 -16.00 28.16 5.97
CA ASN A 11 -14.92 28.47 6.90
C ASN A 11 -13.66 29.00 6.20
N THR A 12 -13.67 29.08 4.86
CA THR A 12 -12.50 29.46 4.03
C THR A 12 -11.25 28.64 4.40
N GLN A 13 -11.45 27.36 4.70
CA GLN A 13 -10.44 26.50 5.31
C GLN A 13 -10.01 25.39 4.34
N SER A 14 -8.71 25.20 4.21
CA SER A 14 -8.15 24.01 3.56
C SER A 14 -8.26 22.82 4.51
N ILE A 15 -8.94 21.76 4.09
CA ILE A 15 -9.15 20.54 4.89
C ILE A 15 -8.00 19.55 4.67
N GLY A 16 -7.51 19.46 3.43
CA GLY A 16 -6.50 18.49 3.05
C GLY A 16 -6.47 18.30 1.54
N VAL A 17 -5.98 17.14 1.11
CA VAL A 17 -5.99 16.78 -0.31
C VAL A 17 -6.60 15.42 -0.55
N LEU A 18 -7.33 15.32 -1.67
CA LEU A 18 -7.75 14.08 -2.30
C LEU A 18 -6.73 13.70 -3.37
N LEU A 19 -6.09 12.55 -3.21
CA LEU A 19 -5.20 11.94 -4.18
C LEU A 19 -5.98 10.87 -4.96
N TYR A 20 -6.01 10.98 -6.28
CA TYR A 20 -6.62 10.01 -7.16
C TYR A 20 -5.57 9.28 -8.00
N TYR A 21 -5.47 7.97 -7.77
CA TYR A 21 -4.59 7.06 -8.51
C TYR A 21 -5.38 6.42 -9.66
N GLU A 22 -5.19 6.96 -10.87
CA GLU A 22 -5.99 6.65 -12.05
C GLU A 22 -5.96 5.17 -12.46
N LYS A 23 -4.78 4.53 -12.39
CA LYS A 23 -4.61 3.13 -12.80
C LYS A 23 -5.35 2.19 -11.86
N GLU A 24 -5.27 2.44 -10.56
CA GLU A 24 -5.92 1.65 -9.51
C GLU A 24 -7.37 2.08 -9.26
N LYS A 25 -7.83 3.18 -9.88
CA LYS A 25 -9.10 3.87 -9.59
C LYS A 25 -9.32 4.08 -8.08
N SER A 26 -8.26 4.46 -7.36
CA SER A 26 -8.23 4.51 -5.90
C SER A 26 -8.08 5.94 -5.39
N PHE A 27 -8.74 6.24 -4.27
CA PHE A 27 -8.75 7.53 -3.61
C PHE A 27 -8.07 7.44 -2.26
N ILE A 28 -7.24 8.44 -1.94
CA ILE A 28 -6.63 8.59 -0.62
C ILE A 28 -6.80 10.05 -0.18
N ILE A 29 -7.40 10.26 0.99
CA ILE A 29 -7.48 11.58 1.60
C ILE A 29 -6.34 11.75 2.59
N GLU A 30 -5.62 12.85 2.41
CA GLU A 30 -4.53 13.30 3.27
C GLU A 30 -4.96 14.62 3.92
N LEU A 31 -5.41 14.55 5.16
CA LEU A 31 -5.87 15.70 5.94
C LEU A 31 -4.72 16.58 6.41
N ARG A 32 -4.95 17.86 6.64
CA ARG A 32 -3.93 18.69 7.30
C ARG A 32 -3.76 18.29 8.76
N ASP A 33 -2.54 18.40 9.27
CA ASP A 33 -2.19 18.04 10.66
C ASP A 33 -2.76 19.03 11.69
N ASP A 34 -3.20 20.21 11.27
CA ASP A 34 -3.77 21.27 12.12
C ASP A 34 -5.30 21.16 12.29
N LEU A 35 -5.94 20.17 11.66
CA LEU A 35 -7.36 19.89 11.88
C LEU A 35 -7.61 19.34 13.28
N ASN A 36 -8.77 19.70 13.82
CA ASN A 36 -9.30 19.18 15.06
C ASN A 36 -10.74 18.66 14.86
N GLU A 37 -11.34 18.14 15.91
CA GLU A 37 -12.69 17.54 15.84
C GLU A 37 -13.81 18.50 15.42
N TRP A 38 -13.59 19.81 15.54
CA TRP A 38 -14.56 20.86 15.19
C TRP A 38 -14.39 21.38 13.76
N THR A 39 -13.20 21.21 13.19
CA THR A 39 -12.83 21.69 11.84
C THR A 39 -12.74 20.57 10.82
N ALA A 40 -12.76 19.31 11.26
CA ALA A 40 -12.78 18.15 10.40
C ALA A 40 -14.19 17.89 9.83
N PRO A 41 -14.30 17.42 8.58
CA PRO A 41 -15.56 16.92 8.03
C PRO A 41 -16.17 15.84 8.93
N LEU A 42 -17.49 15.82 9.08
CA LEU A 42 -18.19 14.91 10.00
C LEU A 42 -17.79 13.44 9.81
N LEU A 43 -17.70 12.97 8.55
CA LEU A 43 -17.28 11.62 8.21
C LEU A 43 -15.87 11.28 8.74
N LEU A 44 -15.00 12.29 8.85
CA LEU A 44 -13.58 12.15 9.15
C LEU A 44 -13.23 12.56 10.60
N THR A 45 -14.18 13.15 11.34
CA THR A 45 -13.97 13.64 12.72
C THR A 45 -13.40 12.58 13.64
N SER A 46 -13.88 11.33 13.57
CA SER A 46 -13.41 10.25 14.43
C SER A 46 -11.94 9.87 14.17
N PHE A 47 -11.46 9.99 12.93
CA PHE A 47 -10.07 9.76 12.56
C PHE A 47 -9.18 10.89 13.10
N VAL A 48 -9.60 12.15 12.94
CA VAL A 48 -8.88 13.30 13.49
C VAL A 48 -8.77 13.24 15.00
N LYS A 49 -9.84 12.86 15.73
CA LYS A 49 -9.79 12.62 17.18
C LYS A 49 -8.74 11.58 17.59
N LYS A 50 -8.50 10.58 16.73
CA LYS A 50 -7.50 9.52 16.94
C LYS A 50 -6.09 9.90 16.45
N GLY A 51 -5.90 11.10 15.88
CA GLY A 51 -4.65 11.54 15.27
C GLY A 51 -4.33 10.84 13.94
N ILE A 52 -5.35 10.33 13.25
CA ILE A 52 -5.23 9.67 11.95
C ILE A 52 -5.56 10.70 10.86
N PHE A 53 -4.54 11.13 10.12
CA PHE A 53 -4.65 12.13 9.05
C PHE A 53 -4.47 11.57 7.64
N THR A 54 -3.98 10.34 7.51
CA THR A 54 -4.06 9.53 6.28
C THR A 54 -5.31 8.66 6.39
N ILE A 55 -6.34 9.01 5.64
CA ILE A 55 -7.66 8.36 5.74
C ILE A 55 -7.62 7.01 5.02
N PRO A 56 -8.22 5.95 5.60
CA PRO A 56 -8.33 4.65 4.95
C PRO A 56 -8.95 4.74 3.55
N ARG A 57 -8.56 3.82 2.65
CA ARG A 57 -8.96 3.82 1.25
C ARG A 57 -10.49 3.76 1.07
N ASP A 58 -11.14 2.89 1.82
CA ASP A 58 -12.59 2.69 1.79
C ASP A 58 -13.35 3.94 2.27
N ILE A 59 -12.86 4.58 3.34
CA ILE A 59 -13.43 5.83 3.86
C ILE A 59 -13.17 7.01 2.90
N SER A 60 -12.00 7.05 2.27
CA SER A 60 -11.69 8.03 1.22
C SER A 60 -12.63 7.89 0.03
N LEU A 61 -12.92 6.65 -0.38
CA LEU A 61 -13.92 6.36 -1.42
C LEU A 61 -15.34 6.71 -0.94
N LEU A 62 -15.69 6.45 0.32
CA LEU A 62 -16.99 6.78 0.89
C LEU A 62 -17.25 8.29 0.83
N TRP A 63 -16.25 9.11 1.22
CA TRP A 63 -16.32 10.57 1.11
C TRP A 63 -16.60 11.01 -0.33
N VAL A 64 -15.94 10.39 -1.32
CA VAL A 64 -16.22 10.66 -2.74
C VAL A 64 -17.66 10.26 -3.11
N LYS A 65 -18.12 9.09 -2.66
CA LYS A 65 -19.46 8.55 -2.95
C LYS A 65 -20.59 9.40 -2.39
N GLU A 66 -20.42 10.06 -1.25
CA GLU A 66 -21.40 10.99 -0.68
C GLU A 66 -21.64 12.23 -1.57
N ARG A 67 -20.69 12.55 -2.47
CA ARG A 67 -20.70 13.77 -3.30
C ARG A 67 -21.08 13.54 -4.76
N ILE A 68 -21.30 12.29 -5.15
CA ILE A 68 -21.63 11.90 -6.52
C ILE A 68 -22.97 11.18 -6.57
N ILE A 69 -23.57 11.19 -7.76
CA ILE A 69 -24.83 10.49 -7.99
C ILE A 69 -24.58 8.98 -7.85
N PRO A 70 -25.28 8.24 -6.96
CA PRO A 70 -25.04 6.82 -6.77
C PRO A 70 -25.26 5.99 -8.05
N SER A 71 -24.43 4.97 -8.26
CA SER A 71 -24.50 4.08 -9.42
C SER A 71 -25.82 3.32 -9.55
N GLY A 72 -26.52 3.05 -8.43
CA GLY A 72 -27.80 2.34 -8.39
C GLY A 72 -29.05 3.19 -8.70
N ARG A 73 -28.89 4.47 -9.09
CA ARG A 73 -30.04 5.34 -9.39
C ARG A 73 -30.80 4.84 -10.63
N GLN A 74 -32.13 4.75 -10.56
CA GLN A 74 -33.00 4.26 -11.65
C GLN A 74 -32.67 4.87 -13.03
N ASN A 75 -32.32 6.15 -13.08
CA ASN A 75 -32.04 6.89 -14.32
C ASN A 75 -30.54 7.06 -14.62
N ILE A 76 -29.65 6.24 -14.06
CA ILE A 76 -28.19 6.41 -14.22
C ILE A 76 -27.75 6.36 -15.68
N GLY A 77 -28.34 5.48 -16.50
CA GLY A 77 -28.01 5.38 -17.93
C GLY A 77 -28.27 6.68 -18.71
N SER A 78 -29.36 7.37 -18.41
CA SER A 78 -29.68 8.66 -19.03
C SER A 78 -28.72 9.76 -18.57
N ILE A 79 -28.35 9.77 -17.29
CA ILE A 79 -27.38 10.72 -16.73
C ILE A 79 -26.00 10.53 -17.39
N LEU A 80 -25.54 9.29 -17.54
CA LEU A 80 -24.28 8.98 -18.22
C LEU A 80 -24.29 9.51 -19.67
N LYS A 81 -25.39 9.28 -20.42
CA LYS A 81 -25.55 9.81 -21.78
C LYS A 81 -25.50 11.33 -21.83
N ASN A 82 -26.21 12.01 -20.93
CA ASN A 82 -26.23 13.48 -20.85
C ASN A 82 -24.82 14.07 -20.63
N HIS A 83 -24.00 13.38 -19.83
CA HIS A 83 -22.61 13.78 -19.56
C HIS A 83 -21.57 13.15 -20.50
N LYS A 84 -22.00 12.46 -21.56
CA LYS A 84 -21.12 11.77 -22.53
C LYS A 84 -20.16 10.75 -21.88
N LEU A 85 -20.60 10.12 -20.80
CA LEU A 85 -19.86 9.07 -20.10
C LEU A 85 -20.26 7.70 -20.64
N LYS A 86 -19.25 6.88 -20.98
CA LYS A 86 -19.48 5.50 -21.47
C LYS A 86 -19.86 4.54 -20.35
N GLU A 87 -19.27 4.73 -19.18
CA GLU A 87 -19.46 3.92 -17.99
C GLU A 87 -19.49 4.83 -16.76
N TYR A 88 -20.01 4.29 -15.65
CA TYR A 88 -19.97 4.96 -14.36
C TYR A 88 -18.51 5.09 -13.89
N ASP A 89 -18.14 6.30 -13.50
CA ASP A 89 -16.77 6.66 -13.13
C ASP A 89 -16.84 7.70 -12.00
N GLU A 90 -16.48 7.29 -10.79
CA GLU A 90 -16.57 8.10 -9.59
C GLU A 90 -15.81 9.42 -9.72
N MET A 91 -14.58 9.36 -10.26
CA MET A 91 -13.75 10.55 -10.39
C MET A 91 -14.36 11.53 -11.38
N LYS A 92 -14.88 11.07 -12.53
CA LYS A 92 -15.52 11.96 -13.51
C LYS A 92 -16.75 12.63 -12.93
N PHE A 93 -17.59 11.91 -12.19
CA PHE A 93 -18.74 12.53 -11.52
C PHE A 93 -18.32 13.55 -10.47
N LEU A 94 -17.26 13.26 -9.71
CA LEU A 94 -16.72 14.18 -8.72
C LEU A 94 -16.17 15.45 -9.37
N GLU A 95 -15.49 15.34 -10.51
CA GLU A 95 -15.00 16.48 -11.29
C GLU A 95 -16.15 17.33 -11.85
N LEU A 96 -17.21 16.69 -12.34
CA LEU A 96 -18.41 17.37 -12.86
C LEU A 96 -19.10 18.22 -11.79
N SER A 97 -19.21 17.71 -10.56
CA SER A 97 -19.77 18.46 -9.42
C SER A 97 -18.74 19.38 -8.75
N LYS A 98 -17.47 19.34 -9.16
CA LYS A 98 -16.34 19.97 -8.44
C LYS A 98 -16.33 19.56 -6.97
N GLY A 99 -16.75 18.34 -6.64
CA GLY A 99 -16.85 17.82 -5.28
C GLY A 99 -17.95 18.46 -4.42
N ARG A 100 -18.79 19.33 -4.97
CA ARG A 100 -19.90 19.96 -4.23
C ARG A 100 -21.05 18.98 -4.04
N CYS A 101 -21.72 19.07 -2.90
CA CYS A 101 -22.94 18.35 -2.60
C CYS A 101 -23.89 19.22 -1.76
N SER A 102 -25.08 18.72 -1.45
CA SER A 102 -26.07 19.45 -0.65
C SER A 102 -25.92 19.24 0.86
N GLN A 103 -24.92 18.46 1.30
CA GLN A 103 -24.74 18.08 2.71
C GLN A 103 -23.76 19.00 3.43
N ASP A 104 -22.89 19.70 2.70
CA ASP A 104 -21.85 20.57 3.22
C ASP A 104 -21.42 21.63 2.19
N SER A 105 -20.57 22.54 2.64
CA SER A 105 -19.96 23.64 1.89
C SER A 105 -18.64 23.25 1.21
N MET A 106 -18.26 21.97 1.19
CA MET A 106 -16.96 21.56 0.68
C MET A 106 -16.94 21.42 -0.84
N TYR A 107 -15.78 21.70 -1.41
CA TYR A 107 -15.50 21.45 -2.82
C TYR A 107 -14.05 21.06 -3.05
N ILE A 108 -13.75 20.58 -4.25
CA ILE A 108 -12.38 20.23 -4.66
C ILE A 108 -11.81 21.21 -5.67
N LYS A 109 -10.51 21.52 -5.53
CA LYS A 109 -9.74 22.35 -6.45
C LYS A 109 -8.47 21.62 -6.88
N ARG A 110 -8.23 21.49 -8.18
CA ARG A 110 -7.06 20.78 -8.70
C ARG A 110 -5.76 21.50 -8.27
N LEU A 111 -4.76 20.71 -7.85
CA LEU A 111 -3.42 21.18 -7.53
C LEU A 111 -2.41 20.67 -8.57
N GLU A 112 -1.32 21.41 -8.76
CA GLU A 112 -0.22 21.04 -9.65
C GLU A 112 0.81 20.13 -8.98
N SER A 113 0.98 20.28 -7.67
CA SER A 113 1.97 19.55 -6.88
C SER A 113 1.39 19.04 -5.56
N VAL A 114 1.98 17.95 -5.05
CA VAL A 114 1.64 17.40 -3.74
C VAL A 114 2.09 18.37 -2.65
N PRO A 115 1.23 18.73 -1.67
CA PRO A 115 1.64 19.62 -0.58
C PRO A 115 2.77 19.04 0.29
N SER A 116 3.50 19.91 0.97
CA SER A 116 4.66 19.53 1.77
C SER A 116 4.31 18.62 2.96
N PHE A 117 3.15 18.81 3.60
CA PHE A 117 2.70 17.95 4.71
C PHE A 117 2.46 16.50 4.25
N VAL A 118 1.89 16.33 3.05
CA VAL A 118 1.71 15.01 2.43
C VAL A 118 3.06 14.40 2.06
N THR A 119 3.97 15.19 1.48
CA THR A 119 5.32 14.72 1.12
C THR A 119 6.07 14.21 2.35
N LYS A 120 5.94 14.91 3.50
CA LYS A 120 6.51 14.47 4.78
C LYS A 120 5.91 13.15 5.27
N ARG A 121 4.59 12.96 5.14
CA ARG A 121 3.93 11.70 5.53
C ARG A 121 4.27 10.55 4.59
N ASN A 122 4.42 10.81 3.30
CA ASN A 122 4.80 9.82 2.29
C ASN A 122 6.17 9.17 2.57
N LEU A 123 7.05 9.81 3.36
CA LEU A 123 8.29 9.17 3.83
C LEU A 123 8.01 7.90 4.67
N LYS A 124 6.84 7.81 5.30
CA LYS A 124 6.37 6.64 6.05
C LYS A 124 5.47 5.72 5.24
N ASN A 125 5.35 5.93 3.92
CA ASN A 125 4.67 4.98 3.06
C ASN A 125 5.58 3.78 2.79
N LEU A 126 4.94 2.64 2.53
CA LEU A 126 5.61 1.39 2.20
C LEU A 126 6.17 1.44 0.78
N THR A 127 7.40 0.99 0.63
CA THR A 127 8.04 0.74 -0.67
C THR A 127 8.11 -0.75 -0.97
N GLU A 128 8.34 -1.58 0.06
CA GLU A 128 8.32 -3.04 -0.04
C GLU A 128 7.62 -3.65 1.17
N CYS A 129 6.94 -4.78 0.96
CA CYS A 129 6.41 -5.58 2.06
C CYS A 129 6.35 -7.06 1.68
N THR A 130 6.74 -7.94 2.59
CA THR A 130 6.55 -9.38 2.45
C THR A 130 6.02 -10.01 3.72
N ALA A 131 5.17 -11.01 3.56
CA ALA A 131 4.80 -11.93 4.62
C ALA A 131 6.01 -12.80 5.01
N LEU A 132 6.17 -13.03 6.31
CA LEU A 132 7.15 -13.91 6.93
C LEU A 132 6.43 -14.97 7.78
N GLU A 133 7.16 -15.97 8.23
CA GLU A 133 6.67 -16.96 9.18
C GLU A 133 6.14 -16.32 10.48
N ASN A 134 5.31 -17.08 11.20
CA ASN A 134 4.74 -16.70 12.50
C ASN A 134 3.94 -15.39 12.44
N ASN A 135 3.21 -15.15 11.33
CA ASN A 135 2.37 -13.97 11.11
C ASN A 135 3.13 -12.65 11.30
N ASN A 136 4.36 -12.58 10.78
CA ASN A 136 5.16 -11.37 10.77
C ASN A 136 5.20 -10.76 9.36
N LEU A 137 5.21 -9.44 9.27
CA LEU A 137 5.51 -8.70 8.05
C LEU A 137 6.92 -8.13 8.14
N LEU A 138 7.65 -8.19 7.03
CA LEU A 138 8.81 -7.32 6.81
C LEU A 138 8.34 -6.14 5.99
N CYS A 139 8.47 -4.93 6.52
CA CYS A 139 8.04 -3.70 5.88
C CYS A 139 9.24 -2.79 5.65
N ILE A 140 9.35 -2.25 4.44
CA ILE A 140 10.34 -1.26 4.06
C ILE A 140 9.61 0.02 3.70
N PHE A 141 10.09 1.14 4.23
CA PHE A 141 9.45 2.45 4.07
C PHE A 141 10.26 3.38 3.17
N ALA A 142 9.62 4.43 2.67
CA ALA A 142 10.23 5.38 1.74
C ALA A 142 11.40 6.18 2.36
N ASP A 143 11.44 6.31 3.69
CA ASP A 143 12.58 6.86 4.43
C ASP A 143 13.77 5.88 4.59
N GLY A 144 13.65 4.67 4.03
CA GLY A 144 14.67 3.62 4.10
C GLY A 144 14.61 2.76 5.37
N THR A 145 13.70 3.06 6.29
CA THR A 145 13.52 2.28 7.52
C THR A 145 13.00 0.89 7.19
N VAL A 146 13.56 -0.13 7.85
CA VAL A 146 13.09 -1.51 7.77
C VAL A 146 12.52 -1.91 9.13
N LYS A 147 11.29 -2.45 9.12
CA LYS A 147 10.61 -2.91 10.34
C LYS A 147 10.07 -4.31 10.18
N LYS A 148 10.21 -5.09 11.26
CA LYS A 148 9.47 -6.35 11.44
C LYS A 148 8.23 -6.08 12.27
N VAL A 149 7.06 -6.41 11.74
CA VAL A 149 5.76 -6.20 12.39
C VAL A 149 5.15 -7.55 12.69
N SER A 150 4.91 -7.87 13.96
CA SER A 150 4.12 -9.06 14.32
C SER A 150 2.63 -8.70 14.32
N LEU A 151 1.79 -9.44 13.60
CA LEU A 151 0.35 -9.18 13.59
C LEU A 151 -0.26 -9.23 15.00
N SER A 152 0.28 -10.07 15.89
CA SER A 152 -0.18 -10.17 17.28
C SER A 152 -0.09 -8.84 18.05
N THR A 153 0.89 -7.97 17.73
CA THR A 153 0.99 -6.65 18.40
C THR A 153 -0.12 -5.70 17.94
N LEU A 154 -0.64 -5.89 16.72
CA LEU A 154 -1.70 -5.08 16.14
C LEU A 154 -3.09 -5.42 16.69
N LEU A 155 -3.27 -6.57 17.34
CA LEU A 155 -4.53 -6.95 18.00
C LEU A 155 -4.95 -5.99 19.11
N THR A 156 -4.02 -5.20 19.65
CA THR A 156 -4.29 -4.17 20.65
C THR A 156 -5.03 -2.95 20.07
N ASN A 157 -4.99 -2.77 18.75
CA ASN A 157 -5.67 -1.68 18.07
C ASN A 157 -7.09 -2.10 17.70
N ALA A 158 -8.09 -1.48 18.33
CA ALA A 158 -9.50 -1.77 18.14
C ALA A 158 -9.97 -1.61 16.69
N ASP A 159 -9.38 -0.67 15.93
CA ASP A 159 -9.82 -0.36 14.56
C ASP A 159 -9.50 -1.47 13.56
N VAL A 160 -8.43 -2.24 13.81
CA VAL A 160 -8.01 -3.35 12.93
C VAL A 160 -8.13 -4.72 13.60
N HIS A 161 -8.64 -4.78 14.83
CA HIS A 161 -8.62 -5.99 15.67
C HIS A 161 -9.24 -7.20 14.96
N ASN A 162 -10.44 -7.04 14.41
CA ASN A 162 -11.16 -8.14 13.75
C ASN A 162 -10.46 -8.58 12.47
N ASP A 163 -9.90 -7.65 11.72
CA ASP A 163 -9.23 -7.95 10.47
C ASP A 163 -7.89 -8.64 10.72
N VAL A 164 -7.11 -8.19 11.70
CA VAL A 164 -5.88 -8.85 12.15
C VAL A 164 -6.18 -10.27 12.65
N LYS A 165 -7.27 -10.49 13.40
CA LYS A 165 -7.69 -11.85 13.80
C LYS A 165 -7.95 -12.76 12.59
N LYS A 166 -8.64 -12.27 11.56
CA LYS A 166 -8.87 -13.04 10.32
C LYS A 166 -7.56 -13.40 9.64
N LEU A 167 -6.61 -12.47 9.57
CA LEU A 167 -5.29 -12.71 8.99
C LEU A 167 -4.50 -13.78 9.76
N ILE A 168 -4.47 -13.69 11.09
CA ILE A 168 -3.76 -14.66 11.95
C ILE A 168 -4.32 -16.08 11.78
N ASN A 169 -5.64 -16.20 11.64
CA ASN A 169 -6.33 -17.49 11.55
C ASN A 169 -6.36 -18.09 10.13
N ASN A 170 -5.99 -17.31 9.10
CA ASN A 170 -6.03 -17.75 7.72
C ASN A 170 -4.68 -17.49 7.03
N HIS A 171 -3.84 -18.53 7.01
CA HIS A 171 -2.50 -18.45 6.46
C HIS A 171 -2.47 -18.10 4.96
N GLN A 172 -3.37 -18.66 4.15
CA GLN A 172 -3.43 -18.36 2.71
C GLN A 172 -3.80 -16.89 2.46
N LEU A 173 -4.76 -16.37 3.21
CA LEU A 173 -5.12 -14.96 3.17
C LEU A 173 -3.95 -14.08 3.60
N PHE A 174 -3.21 -14.45 4.64
CA PHE A 174 -2.02 -13.71 5.06
C PHE A 174 -0.92 -13.70 4.00
N LEU A 175 -0.69 -14.81 3.29
CA LEU A 175 0.29 -14.89 2.20
C LEU A 175 -0.11 -14.06 0.96
N SER A 176 -1.38 -13.67 0.82
CA SER A 176 -1.84 -12.77 -0.24
C SER A 176 -1.42 -11.29 -0.06
N CYS A 177 -0.59 -11.02 0.96
CA CYS A 177 0.00 -9.74 1.28
C CYS A 177 0.56 -9.03 0.03
N LYS A 178 0.13 -7.79 -0.19
CA LYS A 178 0.69 -6.91 -1.21
C LYS A 178 0.63 -5.45 -0.80
N ILE A 179 1.43 -4.64 -1.44
CA ILE A 179 1.46 -3.19 -1.21
C ILE A 179 0.22 -2.57 -1.84
N GLY A 180 -0.47 -1.75 -1.06
CA GLY A 180 -1.60 -0.94 -1.48
C GLY A 180 -1.17 0.28 -2.30
N THR A 181 -2.16 0.94 -2.89
CA THR A 181 -1.97 2.15 -3.70
C THR A 181 -1.06 3.17 -3.00
N GLY A 182 -0.01 3.62 -3.68
CA GLY A 182 0.90 4.65 -3.18
C GLY A 182 1.70 4.27 -1.92
N GLY A 183 1.64 3.01 -1.48
CA GLY A 183 2.29 2.55 -0.25
C GLY A 183 1.57 2.94 1.04
N TYR A 184 0.30 3.39 0.96
CA TYR A 184 -0.44 3.85 2.14
C TYR A 184 -0.90 2.73 3.09
N TYR A 185 -0.92 1.49 2.62
CA TYR A 185 -1.35 0.32 3.38
C TYR A 185 -0.77 -0.95 2.77
N VAL A 186 -0.76 -2.04 3.55
CA VAL A 186 -0.66 -3.41 3.04
C VAL A 186 -2.08 -3.93 2.87
N THR A 187 -2.37 -4.61 1.76
CA THR A 187 -3.66 -5.25 1.54
C THR A 187 -3.54 -6.75 1.40
N PHE A 188 -4.57 -7.46 1.86
CA PHE A 188 -4.68 -8.91 1.80
C PHE A 188 -5.97 -9.26 1.04
N ALA A 189 -5.80 -10.00 -0.06
CA ALA A 189 -6.87 -10.33 -1.01
C ALA A 189 -7.74 -9.12 -1.43
N ASP A 190 -7.13 -7.93 -1.52
CA ASP A 190 -7.80 -6.64 -1.81
C ASP A 190 -8.93 -6.23 -0.85
N SER A 191 -9.09 -6.92 0.27
CA SER A 191 -10.27 -6.80 1.15
C SER A 191 -9.94 -6.32 2.56
N ILE A 192 -8.75 -6.65 3.07
CA ILE A 192 -8.28 -6.22 4.39
C ILE A 192 -7.08 -5.31 4.19
N ASP A 193 -7.17 -4.08 4.68
CA ASP A 193 -6.11 -3.09 4.59
C ASP A 193 -5.51 -2.81 5.97
N LEU A 194 -4.19 -2.95 6.10
CA LEU A 194 -3.42 -2.51 7.27
C LEU A 194 -2.68 -1.20 6.95
N PRO A 195 -3.01 -0.07 7.59
CA PRO A 195 -2.42 1.22 7.28
C PRO A 195 -0.91 1.28 7.52
N ALA A 196 -0.16 1.90 6.61
CA ALA A 196 1.30 2.04 6.69
C ALA A 196 1.75 2.75 7.97
N TRP A 197 1.03 3.79 8.41
CA TRP A 197 1.33 4.51 9.65
C TRP A 197 1.27 3.59 10.88
N LEU A 198 0.35 2.62 10.89
CA LEU A 198 0.20 1.67 11.99
C LEU A 198 1.35 0.67 11.99
N LEU A 199 1.71 0.17 10.81
CA LEU A 199 2.86 -0.73 10.63
C LEU A 199 4.17 -0.04 11.01
N TYR A 200 4.33 1.23 10.63
CA TYR A 200 5.49 2.05 10.99
C TYR A 200 5.60 2.25 12.50
N LYS A 201 4.48 2.57 13.17
CA LYS A 201 4.45 2.80 14.62
C LYS A 201 4.69 1.53 15.42
N SER A 202 4.06 0.42 15.04
CA SER A 202 4.06 -0.83 15.81
C SER A 202 5.23 -1.76 15.49
N GLY A 203 5.91 -1.55 14.36
CA GLY A 203 7.01 -2.38 13.90
C GLY A 203 8.31 -2.16 14.66
N LYS A 204 9.00 -3.26 14.97
CA LYS A 204 10.35 -3.24 15.55
C LYS A 204 11.36 -2.88 14.47
N ASN A 205 12.20 -1.88 14.72
CA ASN A 205 13.28 -1.50 13.81
C ASN A 205 14.26 -2.67 13.65
N ILE A 206 14.62 -2.94 12.41
CA ILE A 206 15.75 -3.81 12.08
C ILE A 206 16.93 -2.87 11.79
N PRO A 207 18.11 -3.07 12.42
CA PRO A 207 19.30 -2.27 12.18
C PRO A 207 19.96 -2.68 10.84
N LEU A 208 19.19 -2.62 9.77
CA LEU A 208 19.58 -2.96 8.41
C LEU A 208 18.77 -2.06 7.48
N SER A 209 19.45 -1.34 6.59
CA SER A 209 18.78 -0.49 5.61
C SER A 209 18.32 -1.28 4.38
N TYR A 210 17.42 -0.71 3.60
CA TYR A 210 17.05 -1.29 2.31
C TYR A 210 18.24 -1.39 1.35
N SER A 211 19.14 -0.40 1.36
CA SER A 211 20.38 -0.44 0.56
C SER A 211 21.28 -1.60 0.93
N ASP A 212 21.39 -1.94 2.23
CA ASP A 212 22.19 -3.07 2.68
C ASP A 212 21.60 -4.39 2.19
N LEU A 213 20.27 -4.54 2.26
CA LEU A 213 19.56 -5.71 1.71
C LEU A 213 19.79 -5.85 0.21
N LEU A 214 19.69 -4.76 -0.54
CA LEU A 214 19.94 -4.78 -1.99
C LEU A 214 21.40 -5.12 -2.30
N ALA A 215 22.36 -4.58 -1.56
CA ALA A 215 23.78 -4.92 -1.73
C ALA A 215 24.03 -6.41 -1.46
N PHE A 216 23.42 -6.98 -0.42
CA PHE A 216 23.50 -8.40 -0.11
C PHE A 216 22.90 -9.26 -1.23
N ILE A 217 21.70 -8.94 -1.69
CA ILE A 217 21.02 -9.71 -2.76
C ILE A 217 21.82 -9.66 -4.06
N LYS A 218 22.29 -8.47 -4.47
CA LYS A 218 23.06 -8.29 -5.71
C LYS A 218 24.37 -9.08 -5.74
N THR A 219 24.96 -9.34 -4.57
CA THR A 219 26.28 -9.99 -4.48
C THR A 219 26.20 -11.47 -4.13
N ASN A 220 25.11 -11.92 -3.51
CA ASN A 220 24.98 -13.27 -2.98
C ASN A 220 23.87 -14.10 -3.64
N LEU A 221 23.17 -13.57 -4.64
CA LEU A 221 22.20 -14.34 -5.42
C LEU A 221 22.81 -14.62 -6.79
N LEU A 222 23.13 -15.89 -7.04
CA LEU A 222 23.74 -16.35 -8.29
C LEU A 222 22.68 -16.96 -9.20
N ASP A 223 22.72 -16.64 -10.47
CA ASP A 223 22.01 -17.42 -11.48
C ASP A 223 22.70 -18.76 -11.77
N THR A 224 22.10 -19.57 -12.64
CA THR A 224 22.64 -20.89 -12.98
C THR A 224 24.02 -20.81 -13.67
N GLN A 225 24.28 -19.76 -14.45
CA GLN A 225 25.56 -19.56 -15.12
C GLN A 225 26.64 -19.11 -14.13
N GLU A 226 26.32 -18.17 -13.24
CA GLU A 226 27.21 -17.71 -12.18
C GLU A 226 27.55 -18.86 -11.22
N ALA A 227 26.58 -19.72 -10.89
CA ALA A 227 26.82 -20.91 -10.08
C ALA A 227 27.76 -21.92 -10.77
N CYS A 228 27.61 -22.14 -12.09
CA CYS A 228 28.54 -22.97 -12.86
C CYS A 228 29.97 -22.42 -12.84
N GLN A 229 30.13 -21.09 -12.94
CA GLN A 229 31.43 -20.44 -12.87
C GLN A 229 32.06 -20.61 -11.49
N GLU A 230 31.29 -20.42 -10.42
CA GLU A 230 31.78 -20.54 -9.04
C GLU A 230 32.24 -21.98 -8.72
N LEU A 231 31.53 -23.00 -9.24
CA LEU A 231 31.85 -24.42 -9.04
C LEU A 231 32.75 -25.03 -10.12
N ALA A 232 33.15 -24.25 -11.13
CA ALA A 232 33.87 -24.72 -12.31
C ALA A 232 33.22 -25.96 -12.95
N CYS A 233 31.90 -25.99 -13.03
CA CYS A 233 31.12 -27.16 -13.47
C CYS A 233 30.14 -26.82 -14.59
N THR A 234 29.53 -27.85 -15.19
CA THR A 234 28.54 -27.67 -16.25
C THR A 234 27.14 -27.44 -15.69
N ARG A 235 26.22 -26.93 -16.51
CA ARG A 235 24.80 -26.82 -16.13
C ARG A 235 24.18 -28.18 -15.80
N GLN A 236 24.63 -29.26 -16.44
CA GLN A 236 24.16 -30.62 -16.13
C GLN A 236 24.54 -31.04 -14.71
N ASN A 237 25.72 -30.63 -14.22
CA ASN A 237 26.14 -30.89 -12.84
C ASN A 237 25.26 -30.12 -11.86
N ILE A 238 24.96 -28.85 -12.13
CA ILE A 238 24.02 -28.07 -11.29
C ILE A 238 22.64 -28.72 -11.26
N SER A 239 22.11 -29.13 -12.41
CA SER A 239 20.82 -29.84 -12.47
C SER A 239 20.84 -31.15 -11.69
N TYR A 240 21.93 -31.92 -11.78
CA TYR A 240 22.14 -33.13 -10.99
C TYR A 240 22.13 -32.82 -9.49
N MET A 241 22.87 -31.80 -9.04
CA MET A 241 22.94 -31.39 -7.64
C MET A 241 21.57 -30.98 -7.09
N VAL A 242 20.79 -30.22 -7.87
CA VAL A 242 19.41 -29.86 -7.51
C VAL A 242 18.52 -31.10 -7.42
N ALA A 243 18.63 -32.03 -8.37
CA ALA A 243 17.81 -33.25 -8.38
C ALA A 243 18.11 -34.20 -7.21
N HIS A 244 19.29 -34.08 -6.60
CA HIS A 244 19.74 -34.90 -5.46
C HIS A 244 19.77 -34.11 -4.14
N ASP A 245 19.07 -32.98 -4.06
CA ASP A 245 18.97 -32.12 -2.86
C ASP A 245 20.33 -31.58 -2.33
N GLN A 246 21.39 -31.60 -3.16
CA GLN A 246 22.72 -31.09 -2.80
C GLN A 246 22.80 -29.57 -2.91
N LEU A 247 22.01 -28.98 -3.81
CA LEU A 247 21.92 -27.54 -4.01
C LEU A 247 20.46 -27.12 -4.07
N LYS A 248 20.05 -26.14 -3.25
CA LYS A 248 18.65 -25.72 -3.18
C LYS A 248 18.44 -24.35 -3.85
N PRO A 249 17.63 -24.26 -4.91
CA PRO A 249 17.30 -22.97 -5.50
C PRO A 249 16.46 -22.13 -4.53
N VAL A 250 16.81 -20.85 -4.41
CA VAL A 250 16.02 -19.84 -3.69
C VAL A 250 14.78 -19.46 -4.49
N LYS A 251 14.90 -19.50 -5.82
CA LYS A 251 13.80 -19.26 -6.75
C LYS A 251 13.98 -20.13 -8.00
N GLU A 252 12.94 -20.86 -8.34
CA GLU A 252 12.86 -21.64 -9.57
C GLU A 252 12.15 -20.86 -10.66
N SER A 253 12.63 -20.94 -11.90
CA SER A 253 11.95 -20.34 -13.04
C SER A 253 12.31 -21.05 -14.35
N ALA A 254 11.43 -20.94 -15.36
CA ALA A 254 11.68 -21.48 -16.69
C ALA A 254 12.92 -20.85 -17.38
N MET A 255 13.32 -19.65 -16.96
CA MET A 255 14.49 -18.93 -17.48
C MET A 255 15.80 -19.31 -16.76
N GLY A 256 15.72 -20.11 -15.69
CA GLY A 256 16.86 -20.47 -14.85
C GLY A 256 16.56 -20.30 -13.36
N ASN A 257 17.31 -21.03 -12.55
CA ASN A 257 17.20 -21.01 -11.09
C ASN A 257 18.15 -19.95 -10.50
N LEU A 258 17.75 -19.38 -9.35
CA LEU A 258 18.56 -18.51 -8.53
C LEU A 258 18.98 -19.23 -7.26
N PHE A 259 20.24 -19.07 -6.86
CA PHE A 259 20.87 -19.78 -5.74
C PHE A 259 21.52 -18.80 -4.78
N MET A 260 21.57 -19.15 -3.49
CA MET A 260 22.43 -18.43 -2.55
C MET A 260 23.89 -18.78 -2.85
N LYS A 261 24.74 -17.77 -3.07
CA LYS A 261 26.19 -17.94 -3.26
C LYS A 261 26.81 -18.79 -2.15
N GLY A 262 26.41 -18.56 -0.89
CA GLY A 262 26.90 -19.35 0.24
C GLY A 262 26.53 -20.83 0.20
N ASP A 263 25.45 -21.22 -0.46
CA ASP A 263 25.06 -22.63 -0.66
C ASP A 263 25.85 -23.26 -1.83
N VAL A 264 26.06 -22.48 -2.89
CA VAL A 264 26.90 -22.86 -4.04
C VAL A 264 28.33 -23.12 -3.58
N VAL A 265 28.96 -22.17 -2.87
CA VAL A 265 30.37 -22.30 -2.46
C VAL A 265 30.60 -23.50 -1.52
N LYS A 266 29.64 -23.83 -0.64
CA LYS A 266 29.73 -25.01 0.23
C LYS A 266 29.81 -26.33 -0.53
N ASN A 267 29.23 -26.39 -1.73
CA ASN A 267 29.29 -27.55 -2.60
C ASN A 267 30.63 -27.68 -3.34
N GLY A 268 31.50 -26.67 -3.25
CA GLY A 268 32.87 -26.71 -3.75
C GLY A 268 33.89 -27.21 -2.72
N TRP A 269 33.46 -27.57 -1.50
CA TRP A 269 34.30 -28.07 -0.41
C TRP A 269 34.24 -29.60 -0.29
#